data_AF-A0A8K1FM37-F1
#
_entry.id   AF-A0A8K1FM37-F1
#
_cell.length_a   1.000
_cell.length_b   1.000
_cell.length_c   1.000
_cell.angle_alpha   90.00
_cell.angle_beta   90.00
_cell.angle_gamma   90.00
#
_symmetry.space_group_name_H-M   'P 1'
#
loop_
_entity.id
_entity.type
_entity.pdbx_description
1 polymer ?
#
loop_
_entity_poly.entity_id
_entity_poly.type
_entity_poly.pdbx_seq_one_letter_code
_entity_poly.pdbx_strand_id
1 'polypeptide(L)'
;MALIATNAAIKTFSTCSTALFIKMFATLTIQGGKAFNAGVRPPEDNKFNPEGMPKQNYGLAATEDNMTPELMKAREEDYRWKRIVQNDLENIPIGLAVFLGSVLVGGHETTNVVLMSAFTAARISHTFAYANQMQPHRAILWTTGQLCVLASGLNGFISFLI
;
A
#
# COMPACT_ATOMS: atom_id res chain seq x y z
N MET A 1 30.70 -19.30 1.70
CA MET A 1 29.43 -18.59 1.94
C MET A 1 29.79 -17.14 2.24
N ALA A 2 30.00 -16.35 1.18
CA ALA A 2 30.41 -14.95 1.34
C ALA A 2 29.29 -14.21 2.06
N LEU A 3 29.57 -13.86 3.31
CA LEU A 3 28.83 -12.90 4.11
C LEU A 3 28.42 -11.76 3.19
N ILE A 4 27.13 -11.64 2.91
CA ILE A 4 26.56 -10.52 2.17
C ILE A 4 27.21 -9.26 2.74
N ALA A 5 28.03 -8.58 1.95
CA ALA A 5 28.66 -7.34 2.38
C ALA A 5 27.52 -6.45 2.88
N THR A 6 27.62 -5.99 4.13
CA THR A 6 26.59 -5.18 4.80
C THR A 6 26.59 -3.77 4.22
N ASN A 7 26.38 -3.67 2.92
CA ASN A 7 26.28 -2.43 2.18
C ASN A 7 25.00 -1.70 2.61
N ALA A 8 25.02 -0.38 2.53
CA ALA A 8 23.92 0.47 2.91
C ALA A 8 22.65 0.12 2.14
N ALA A 9 22.76 -0.33 0.88
CA ALA A 9 21.59 -0.71 0.09
C ALA A 9 20.79 -1.87 0.71
N ILE A 10 21.43 -2.93 1.22
CA ILE A 10 20.72 -4.06 1.86
C ILE A 10 20.10 -3.64 3.19
N LYS A 11 20.80 -2.81 3.97
CA LYS A 11 20.25 -2.25 5.21
C LYS A 11 19.02 -1.38 4.91
N THR A 12 19.12 -0.51 3.90
CA THR A 12 18.01 0.34 3.47
C THR A 12 16.84 -0.49 2.95
N PHE A 13 17.09 -1.55 2.17
CA PHE A 13 16.04 -2.45 1.71
C PHE A 13 15.28 -3.09 2.88
N SER A 14 16.00 -3.62 3.88
CA SER A 14 15.40 -4.21 5.08
C SER A 14 14.54 -3.20 5.85
N THR A 15 15.06 -1.99 6.07
CA THR A 15 14.33 -0.92 6.76
C THR A 15 13.09 -0.46 5.98
N CYS A 16 13.23 -0.23 4.67
CA CYS A 16 12.14 0.26 3.81
C CYS A 16 11.03 -0.79 3.65
N SER A 17 11.39 -2.05 3.40
CA SER A 17 10.42 -3.15 3.30
C SER A 17 9.65 -3.36 4.60
N THR A 18 10.32 -3.28 5.75
CA THR A 18 9.68 -3.36 7.07
C THR A 18 8.74 -2.17 7.29
N ALA A 19 9.15 -0.95 6.95
CA ALA A 19 8.30 0.24 7.07
C ALA A 19 7.05 0.13 6.19
N LEU A 20 7.20 -0.35 4.95
CA LEU A 20 6.08 -0.58 4.04
C LEU A 20 5.16 -1.71 4.50
N PHE A 21 5.70 -2.75 5.14
CA PHE A 21 4.91 -3.79 5.78
C PHE A 21 4.08 -3.24 6.94
N ILE A 22 4.68 -2.48 7.86
CA ILE A 22 3.96 -1.83 8.98
C ILE A 22 2.85 -0.94 8.42
N LYS A 23 3.17 -0.15 7.39
CA LYS A 23 2.20 0.67 6.69
C LYS A 23 1.05 -0.15 6.11
N MET A 24 1.35 -1.27 5.44
CA MET A 24 0.33 -2.15 4.85
C MET A 24 -0.58 -2.75 5.92
N PHE A 25 0.02 -3.22 7.02
CA PHE A 25 -0.70 -3.76 8.17
C PHE A 25 -1.66 -2.72 8.78
N ALA A 26 -1.20 -1.47 8.92
CA ALA A 26 -2.05 -0.37 9.39
C ALA A 26 -3.21 -0.09 8.41
N THR A 27 -2.95 -0.04 7.10
CA THR A 27 -4.01 0.20 6.11
C THR A 27 -5.04 -0.93 6.05
N LEU A 28 -4.63 -2.18 6.20
CA LEU A 28 -5.53 -3.34 6.26
C LEU A 28 -6.41 -3.29 7.52
N THR A 29 -5.83 -2.93 8.66
CA THR A 29 -6.58 -2.76 9.91
C THR A 29 -7.66 -1.67 9.79
N ILE A 30 -7.31 -0.52 9.21
CA ILE A 30 -8.26 0.58 8.99
C ILE A 30 -9.35 0.15 7.99
N GLN A 31 -8.99 -0.46 6.86
CA GLN A 31 -9.94 -0.97 5.89
C GLN A 31 -10.92 -1.97 6.53
N GLY A 32 -10.42 -2.88 7.38
CA GLY A 32 -11.24 -3.82 8.13
C GLY A 32 -12.32 -3.13 8.96
N GLY A 33 -11.93 -2.11 9.75
CA GLY A 33 -12.88 -1.30 10.52
C GLY A 33 -13.91 -0.58 9.64
N LYS A 34 -13.48 0.00 8.51
CA LYS A 34 -14.39 0.65 7.56
C LYS A 34 -15.37 -0.34 6.91
N ALA A 35 -14.93 -1.57 6.64
CA ALA A 35 -15.77 -2.63 6.10
C ALA A 35 -16.88 -3.05 7.09
N PHE A 36 -16.58 -3.10 8.39
CA PHE A 36 -17.61 -3.33 9.43
C PHE A 36 -18.67 -2.21 9.43
N ASN A 37 -18.24 -0.95 9.37
CA ASN A 37 -19.14 0.21 9.29
C ASN A 37 -20.02 0.19 8.04
N ALA A 38 -19.53 -0.37 6.94
CA ALA A 38 -20.25 -0.42 5.67
C ALA A 38 -21.19 -1.63 5.51
N GLY A 39 -21.16 -2.60 6.44
CA GLY A 39 -21.97 -3.82 6.35
C GLY A 39 -21.51 -4.80 5.25
N VAL A 40 -20.29 -4.66 4.76
CA VAL A 40 -19.78 -5.38 3.57
C VAL A 40 -18.99 -6.64 3.92
N ARG A 41 -18.91 -6.99 5.20
CA ARG A 41 -18.24 -8.22 5.63
C ARG A 41 -19.09 -9.46 5.34
N PRO A 42 -18.47 -10.64 5.36
CA PRO A 42 -19.20 -11.90 5.29
C PRO A 42 -20.26 -12.05 6.38
N PRO A 43 -21.38 -12.75 6.12
CA PRO A 43 -22.49 -12.87 7.07
C PRO A 43 -22.15 -13.63 8.36
N GLU A 44 -21.13 -14.49 8.37
CA GLU A 44 -20.64 -15.18 9.56
C GLU A 44 -20.04 -14.22 10.61
N ASP A 45 -19.56 -13.05 10.19
CA ASP A 45 -19.02 -12.01 11.09
C ASP A 45 -20.13 -11.35 11.92
N ASN A 46 -21.41 -11.55 11.60
CA ASN A 46 -22.53 -11.02 12.39
C ASN A 46 -22.54 -11.50 13.84
N LYS A 47 -21.93 -12.66 14.14
CA LYS A 47 -21.80 -13.16 15.52
C LYS A 47 -20.95 -12.24 16.41
N PHE A 48 -20.07 -11.46 15.80
CA PHE A 48 -19.16 -10.53 16.47
C PHE A 48 -19.48 -9.07 16.11
N ASN A 49 -20.61 -8.82 15.44
CA ASN A 49 -21.00 -7.49 15.02
C ASN A 49 -21.54 -6.72 16.24
N PRO A 50 -20.98 -5.55 16.56
CA PRO A 50 -21.47 -4.73 17.67
C PRO A 50 -22.95 -4.36 17.51
N GLU A 51 -23.66 -4.22 18.62
CA GLU A 51 -25.05 -3.74 18.60
C GLU A 51 -25.15 -2.35 17.96
N GLY A 52 -26.14 -2.16 17.09
CA GLY A 52 -26.35 -0.90 16.35
C GLY A 52 -25.59 -0.78 15.03
N MET A 53 -24.72 -1.74 14.68
CA MET A 53 -24.01 -1.77 13.40
C MET A 53 -24.86 -2.41 12.29
N PRO A 54 -24.68 -2.01 11.01
CA PRO A 54 -25.37 -2.64 9.90
C PRO A 54 -25.06 -4.13 9.83
N LYS A 55 -26.06 -4.93 9.42
CA LYS A 55 -25.91 -6.38 9.27
C LYS A 55 -24.91 -6.67 8.14
N GLN A 56 -23.92 -7.50 8.43
CA GLN A 56 -22.90 -7.93 7.48
C GLN A 56 -23.52 -8.90 6.47
N ASN A 57 -23.46 -8.59 5.19
CA ASN A 57 -24.08 -9.40 4.12
C ASN A 57 -23.43 -9.15 2.75
N TYR A 58 -22.13 -8.85 2.72
CA TYR A 58 -21.43 -8.36 1.52
C TYR A 58 -22.01 -7.08 0.92
N GLY A 59 -22.85 -6.36 1.66
CA GLY A 59 -23.62 -5.22 1.16
C GLY A 59 -24.82 -5.60 0.29
N LEU A 60 -25.13 -6.89 0.12
CA LEU A 60 -26.14 -7.41 -0.82
C LEU A 60 -27.59 -7.23 -0.35
N ALA A 61 -27.86 -7.09 0.96
CA ALA A 61 -29.24 -6.97 1.46
C ALA A 61 -29.68 -5.53 1.73
N ALA A 62 -28.96 -4.53 1.21
CA ALA A 62 -29.42 -3.14 1.27
C ALA A 62 -30.46 -2.89 0.17
N THR A 63 -31.73 -2.99 0.53
CA THR A 63 -32.86 -2.39 -0.22
C THR A 63 -32.83 -0.86 -0.09
N GLU A 64 -33.42 -0.14 -1.05
CA GLU A 64 -33.45 1.34 -1.07
C GLU A 64 -33.97 1.94 0.25
N ASP A 65 -34.90 1.25 0.92
CA ASP A 65 -35.47 1.66 2.22
C ASP A 65 -34.49 1.60 3.40
N ASN A 66 -33.42 0.81 3.32
CA ASN A 66 -32.41 0.65 4.38
C ASN A 66 -31.13 1.48 4.12
N MET A 67 -31.11 2.27 3.06
CA MET A 67 -29.93 3.03 2.61
C MET A 67 -29.88 4.42 3.25
N THR A 68 -29.51 4.49 4.54
CA THR A 68 -29.34 5.78 5.21
C THR A 68 -28.16 6.59 4.62
N PRO A 69 -28.19 7.93 4.65
CA PRO A 69 -27.06 8.75 4.23
C PRO A 69 -25.74 8.39 4.92
N GLU A 70 -25.82 7.95 6.18
CA GLU A 70 -24.67 7.48 6.96
C GLU A 70 -24.11 6.17 6.41
N LEU A 71 -24.96 5.21 6.05
CA LEU A 71 -24.54 3.94 5.44
C LEU A 71 -23.92 4.16 4.05
N MET A 72 -24.46 5.10 3.26
CA MET A 72 -23.87 5.46 1.97
C MET A 72 -22.45 6.04 2.14
N LYS A 73 -22.27 6.94 3.11
CA LYS A 73 -20.96 7.51 3.42
C LYS A 73 -19.98 6.44 3.93
N ALA A 74 -20.43 5.54 4.80
CA ALA A 74 -19.61 4.43 5.28
C ALA A 74 -19.16 3.51 4.13
N ARG A 75 -20.04 3.23 3.18
CA ARG A 75 -19.71 2.48 1.96
C ARG A 75 -18.72 3.21 1.07
N GLU A 76 -18.90 4.52 0.86
CA GLU A 76 -17.94 5.34 0.10
C GLU A 76 -16.53 5.29 0.73
N GLU A 77 -16.46 5.42 2.06
CA GLU A 77 -15.22 5.31 2.81
C GLU A 77 -14.59 3.92 2.66
N ASP A 78 -15.36 2.84 2.79
CA ASP A 78 -14.88 1.47 2.56
C ASP A 78 -14.31 1.29 1.14
N TYR A 79 -15.04 1.74 0.11
CA TYR A 79 -14.56 1.69 -1.27
C TYR A 79 -13.24 2.44 -1.43
N ARG A 80 -13.10 3.60 -0.79
CA ARG A 80 -11.86 4.36 -0.82
C ARG A 80 -10.69 3.60 -0.20
N TRP A 81 -10.89 3.04 0.98
CA TRP A 81 -9.84 2.27 1.67
C TRP A 81 -9.47 0.99 0.90
N LYS A 82 -10.44 0.32 0.27
CA LYS A 82 -10.18 -0.78 -0.66
C LYS A 82 -9.27 -0.35 -1.82
N ARG A 83 -9.50 0.83 -2.41
CA ARG A 83 -8.66 1.35 -3.50
C ARG A 83 -7.25 1.71 -3.03
N ILE A 84 -7.08 2.20 -1.80
CA ILE A 84 -5.77 2.44 -1.19
C ILE A 84 -5.00 1.11 -1.08
N VAL A 85 -5.61 0.11 -0.42
CA VAL A 85 -5.00 -1.21 -0.21
C VAL A 85 -4.71 -1.91 -1.54
N GLN A 86 -5.63 -1.84 -2.49
CA GLN A 86 -5.42 -2.39 -3.83
C GLN A 86 -4.20 -1.74 -4.52
N ASN A 87 -4.09 -0.41 -4.47
CA ASN A 87 -2.93 0.26 -5.06
C ASN A 87 -1.62 -0.16 -4.37
N ASP A 88 -1.64 -0.44 -3.07
CA ASP A 88 -0.46 -0.97 -2.39
C ASP A 88 -0.08 -2.37 -2.86
N LEU A 89 -1.06 -3.26 -3.01
CA LEU A 89 -0.85 -4.61 -3.53
C LEU A 89 -0.33 -4.61 -4.98
N GLU A 90 -0.75 -3.64 -5.78
CA GLU A 90 -0.31 -3.51 -7.18
C GLU A 90 1.11 -2.95 -7.31
N ASN A 91 1.57 -2.10 -6.37
CA ASN A 91 2.82 -1.34 -6.54
C ASN A 91 3.94 -1.76 -5.58
N ILE A 92 3.64 -2.10 -4.32
CA ILE A 92 4.67 -2.39 -3.31
C ILE A 92 5.39 -3.73 -3.58
N PRO A 93 4.69 -4.87 -3.78
CA PRO A 93 5.36 -6.16 -3.99
C PRO A 93 6.29 -6.17 -5.20
N ILE A 94 5.81 -5.66 -6.33
CA ILE A 94 6.62 -5.58 -7.56
C ILE A 94 7.76 -4.56 -7.42
N GLY A 95 7.53 -3.42 -6.77
CA GLY A 95 8.57 -2.43 -6.49
C GLY A 95 9.69 -3.00 -5.63
N LEU A 96 9.34 -3.67 -4.52
CA LEU A 96 10.31 -4.34 -3.65
C LEU A 96 11.09 -5.44 -4.38
N ALA A 97 10.43 -6.22 -5.25
CA ALA A 97 11.12 -7.22 -6.06
C ALA A 97 12.17 -6.60 -6.99
N VAL A 98 11.85 -5.48 -7.65
CA VAL A 98 12.79 -4.75 -8.52
C VAL A 98 13.96 -4.16 -7.72
N PHE A 99 13.68 -3.52 -6.57
CA PHE A 99 14.74 -3.01 -5.69
C PHE A 99 15.67 -4.13 -5.23
N LEU A 100 15.11 -5.27 -4.79
CA LEU A 100 15.90 -6.42 -4.39
C LEU A 100 16.77 -6.95 -5.53
N GLY A 101 16.22 -7.07 -6.74
CA GLY A 101 16.97 -7.48 -7.92
C GLY A 101 18.16 -6.55 -8.21
N SER A 102 17.93 -5.24 -8.17
CA SER A 102 18.99 -4.23 -8.36
C SER A 102 20.09 -4.32 -7.31
N VAL A 103 19.72 -4.57 -6.06
CA VAL A 103 20.68 -4.73 -4.95
C VAL A 103 21.47 -6.04 -5.06
N LEU A 104 20.84 -7.15 -5.45
CA LEU A 104 21.49 -8.45 -5.60
C LEU A 104 22.50 -8.49 -6.75
N VAL A 105 22.23 -7.77 -7.84
CA VAL A 105 23.15 -7.65 -8.99
C VAL A 105 24.32 -6.70 -8.70
N GLY A 106 24.30 -5.99 -7.57
CA GLY A 106 25.37 -5.07 -7.20
C GLY A 106 25.25 -3.68 -7.84
N GLY A 107 24.04 -3.27 -8.21
CA GLY A 107 23.79 -1.93 -8.75
C GLY A 107 24.25 -0.82 -7.80
N HIS A 108 24.53 0.37 -8.36
CA HIS A 108 25.13 1.49 -7.63
C HIS A 108 24.42 1.77 -6.30
N GLU A 109 25.18 1.66 -5.21
CA GLU A 109 24.66 1.59 -3.85
C GLU A 109 23.90 2.85 -3.45
N THR A 110 24.52 4.03 -3.62
CA THR A 110 23.91 5.32 -3.25
C THR A 110 22.61 5.56 -4.01
N THR A 111 22.56 5.18 -5.28
CA THR A 111 21.35 5.31 -6.11
C THR A 111 20.22 4.47 -5.53
N ASN A 112 20.50 3.20 -5.21
CA ASN A 112 19.50 2.32 -4.62
C ASN A 112 19.01 2.83 -3.25
N VAL A 113 19.91 3.33 -2.39
CA VAL A 113 19.54 3.90 -1.08
C VAL A 113 18.58 5.09 -1.24
N VAL A 114 18.89 6.03 -2.14
CA VAL A 114 18.04 7.20 -2.38
C VAL A 114 16.70 6.81 -2.96
N LEU A 115 16.68 5.94 -3.97
CA LEU A 115 15.45 5.54 -4.65
C LEU A 115 14.51 4.73 -3.75
N MET A 116 15.03 3.81 -2.92
CA MET A 116 14.23 3.06 -1.95
C MET A 116 13.64 3.97 -0.87
N SER A 117 14.42 4.93 -0.39
CA SER A 117 13.97 5.90 0.63
C SER A 117 12.88 6.82 0.06
N ALA A 118 13.10 7.36 -1.14
CA ALA A 118 12.14 8.20 -1.84
C ALA A 118 10.85 7.43 -2.19
N PHE A 119 10.96 6.19 -2.66
CA PHE A 119 9.82 5.31 -2.90
C PHE A 119 9.00 5.11 -1.61
N THR A 120 9.66 4.75 -0.52
CA THR A 120 9.00 4.48 0.77
C THR A 120 8.25 5.72 1.27
N ALA A 121 8.90 6.89 1.25
CA ALA A 121 8.26 8.16 1.60
C ALA A 121 7.06 8.45 0.68
N ALA A 122 7.22 8.29 -0.63
CA ALA A 122 6.15 8.51 -1.60
C ALA A 122 4.94 7.59 -1.36
N ARG A 123 5.15 6.30 -1.03
CA ARG A 123 4.06 5.35 -0.74
C ARG A 123 3.31 5.68 0.56
N ILE A 124 4.02 6.11 1.60
CA ILE A 124 3.41 6.56 2.86
C ILE A 124 2.60 7.83 2.61
N SER A 125 3.19 8.84 1.98
CA SER A 125 2.51 10.10 1.66
C SER A 125 1.33 9.89 0.70
N HIS A 126 1.44 8.98 -0.26
CA HIS A 126 0.35 8.67 -1.19
C HIS A 126 -0.90 8.19 -0.44
N THR A 127 -0.70 7.38 0.59
CA THR A 127 -1.79 6.85 1.44
C THR A 127 -2.49 7.97 2.19
N PHE A 128 -1.71 8.89 2.76
CA PHE A 128 -2.24 10.07 3.44
C PHE A 128 -3.02 10.97 2.47
N ALA A 129 -2.45 11.25 1.29
CA ALA A 129 -3.11 12.05 0.26
C ALA A 129 -4.40 11.41 -0.24
N TYR A 130 -4.43 10.08 -0.40
CA TYR A 130 -5.61 9.34 -0.82
C TYR A 130 -6.71 9.39 0.24
N ALA A 131 -6.37 9.13 1.51
CA ALA A 131 -7.33 9.18 2.61
C ALA A 131 -7.98 10.58 2.74
N ASN A 132 -7.19 11.65 2.56
CA ASN A 132 -7.63 13.05 2.67
C ASN A 132 -8.16 13.66 1.36
N GLN A 133 -8.37 12.87 0.29
CA GLN A 133 -8.89 13.37 -1.00
C GLN A 133 -8.03 14.45 -1.67
N MET A 134 -6.73 14.46 -1.41
CA MET A 134 -5.84 15.51 -1.90
C MET A 134 -5.44 15.27 -3.36
N GLN A 135 -6.18 15.87 -4.29
CA GLN A 135 -5.75 16.08 -5.67
C GLN A 135 -4.93 17.38 -5.78
N PRO A 136 -3.87 17.47 -6.61
CA PRO A 136 -3.27 16.46 -7.50
C PRO A 136 -2.21 15.57 -6.83
N HIS A 137 -1.96 15.78 -5.54
CA HIS A 137 -0.88 15.15 -4.76
C HIS A 137 -0.86 13.62 -4.89
N ARG A 138 -2.04 12.97 -4.91
CA ARG A 138 -2.16 11.53 -5.14
C ARG A 138 -1.47 11.08 -6.43
N ALA A 139 -1.74 11.73 -7.55
CA ALA A 139 -1.19 11.34 -8.84
C ALA A 139 0.33 11.58 -8.91
N ILE A 140 0.79 12.69 -8.34
CA ILE A 140 2.21 13.04 -8.28
C ILE A 140 2.98 11.99 -7.46
N LEU A 141 2.51 11.67 -6.26
CA LEU A 141 3.16 10.71 -5.37
C LEU A 141 3.17 9.29 -5.94
N TRP A 142 2.09 8.89 -6.62
CA TRP A 142 2.05 7.62 -7.35
C TRP A 142 3.09 7.60 -8.47
N THR A 143 3.15 8.64 -9.28
CA THR A 143 4.11 8.75 -10.41
C THR A 143 5.55 8.72 -9.92
N THR A 144 5.86 9.48 -8.86
CA THR A 144 7.18 9.47 -8.22
C THR A 144 7.58 8.07 -7.78
N GLY A 145 6.66 7.32 -7.15
CA GLY A 145 6.91 5.94 -6.77
C GLY A 145 7.29 5.04 -7.95
N GLN A 146 6.56 5.15 -9.06
CA GLN A 146 6.86 4.35 -10.27
C GLN A 146 8.20 4.72 -10.91
N LEU A 147 8.54 6.01 -10.94
CA LEU A 147 9.83 6.48 -11.44
C LEU A 147 10.99 5.96 -10.59
N CYS A 148 10.83 5.88 -9.25
CA CYS A 148 11.85 5.32 -8.38
C CYS A 148 12.12 3.84 -8.68
N VAL A 149 11.05 3.05 -8.88
CA VAL A 149 11.16 1.63 -9.23
C VAL A 149 11.84 1.44 -10.58
N LEU A 150 11.40 2.19 -11.60
CA LEU A 150 11.99 2.14 -12.94
C LEU A 150 13.49 2.50 -12.91
N ALA A 151 13.85 3.59 -12.21
CA ALA A 151 15.24 4.02 -12.09
C ALA A 151 16.11 2.98 -11.38
N SER A 152 15.59 2.28 -10.35
CA SER A 152 16.35 1.22 -9.67
C SER A 152 16.52 -0.02 -10.55
N GLY A 153 15.49 -0.38 -11.31
CA GLY A 153 15.58 -1.46 -12.31
C GLY A 153 16.64 -1.17 -13.37
N LEU A 154 16.67 0.06 -13.90
CA LEU A 154 17.71 0.49 -14.84
C LEU A 154 19.10 0.49 -14.20
N ASN A 155 19.22 0.93 -12.94
CA ASN A 155 20.48 0.89 -12.20
C ASN A 155 21.03 -0.54 -12.07
N GLY A 156 20.17 -1.51 -11.78
CA GLY A 156 20.55 -2.93 -11.73
C GLY A 156 20.91 -3.48 -13.12
N PHE A 157 20.11 -3.16 -14.13
CA PHE A 157 20.33 -3.61 -15.50
C PHE A 157 21.66 -3.11 -16.09
N ILE A 158 21.97 -1.82 -15.92
CA ILE A 158 23.23 -1.24 -16.40
C ILE A 158 24.43 -1.88 -15.70
N SER A 159 24.31 -2.15 -14.39
CA SER A 159 25.38 -2.78 -13.61
C SER A 159 25.71 -4.21 -14.05
N PHE A 160 24.81 -4.89 -14.76
CA PHE A 160 25.07 -6.22 -15.34
C PHE A 160 25.77 -6.13 -16.71
N LEU A 161 25.58 -5.03 -17.44
CA LEU A 161 26.10 -4.86 -18.80
C LEU A 161 27.54 -4.35 -18.86
N ILE A 162 28.05 -3.81 -17.76
CA ILE A 162 29.40 -3.22 -17.62
C ILE A 162 30.20 -4.10 -16.65
#